data_AF-A0A3D3S3F5-F1
#
_entry.id   AF-A0A3D3S3F5-F1
#
_cell.length_a   1.000
_cell.length_b   1.000
_cell.length_c   1.000
_cell.angle_alpha   90.00
_cell.angle_beta   90.00
_cell.angle_gamma   90.00
#
_symmetry.space_group_name_H-M   'P 1'
#
loop_
_entity.id
_entity.type
_entity.pdbx_description
1 polymer ?
#
loop_
_entity_poly.entity_id
_entity_poly.type
_entity_poly.pdbx_seq_one_letter_code
_entity_poly.pdbx_strand_id
1 'polypeptide(L)' 'VGMGESRDDRVGLLESLANLPEHPQSVPINYLVQVAGTPLAGTAALDPLEFVRTIA' A
#
# COMPACT_ATOMS: atom_id res chain seq x y z
N VAL A 1 -2.30 -1.57 0.02
CA VAL A 1 -1.04 -2.21 -0.39
C VAL A 1 -1.32 -3.66 -0.76
N GLY A 2 -0.83 -4.12 -1.92
CA GLY A 2 -1.05 -5.48 -2.44
C GLY A 2 -2.10 -5.60 -3.54
N MET A 3 -2.44 -4.50 -4.21
CA MET A 3 -3.39 -4.45 -5.33
C MET A 3 -2.75 -4.74 -6.70
N GLY A 4 -1.45 -5.03 -6.72
CA GLY A 4 -0.65 -5.21 -7.93
C GLY A 4 0.25 -4.01 -8.25
N GLU A 5 0.33 -3.03 -7.35
CA GLU A 5 1.23 -1.90 -7.48
C GLU A 5 2.70 -2.32 -7.38
N SER A 6 3.57 -1.61 -8.10
CA SER A 6 5.01 -1.79 -8.04
C SER A 6 5.60 -1.23 -6.74
N ARG A 7 6.92 -1.36 -6.56
CA ARG A 7 7.61 -0.70 -5.45
C ARG A 7 7.65 0.81 -5.65
N ASP A 8 7.89 1.28 -6.87
CA ASP A 8 7.92 2.72 -7.19
C ASP A 8 6.58 3.40 -6.91
N ASP A 9 5.46 2.73 -7.19
CA ASP A 9 4.12 3.26 -6.89
C ASP A 9 3.94 3.50 -5.37
N ARG A 10 4.44 2.57 -4.54
CA ARG A 10 4.39 2.69 -3.08
C ARG A 10 5.30 3.80 -2.56
N VAL A 11 6.48 3.95 -3.15
CA VAL A 11 7.38 5.07 -2.85
C VAL A 11 6.70 6.40 -3.21
N GLY A 12 6.10 6.49 -4.39
CA GLY A 12 5.37 7.70 -4.82
C GLY A 12 4.19 8.05 -3.91
N LEU A 13 3.47 7.07 -3.38
CA LEU A 13 2.43 7.29 -2.36
C LEU A 13 3.01 7.92 -1.09
N LEU A 14 4.08 7.34 -0.54
CA LEU A 14 4.71 7.81 0.69
C LEU A 14 5.34 9.20 0.49
N GLU A 15 6.02 9.42 -0.63
CA GLU A 15 6.59 10.71 -1.03
C GLU A 15 5.50 11.78 -1.12
N SER A 16 4.37 11.48 -1.76
CA SER A 16 3.26 12.42 -1.88
C SER A 16 2.71 12.85 -0.53
N LEU A 17 2.58 11.90 0.41
CA LEU A 17 2.13 12.18 1.78
C LEU A 17 3.18 12.94 2.60
N ALA A 18 4.46 12.63 2.39
CA ALA A 18 5.57 13.27 3.09
C ALA A 18 5.79 14.72 2.65
N ASN A 19 5.39 15.07 1.42
CA ASN A 19 5.57 16.40 0.85
C ASN A 19 4.32 17.30 0.97
N LEU A 20 3.30 16.88 1.73
CA LEU A 20 2.16 17.76 2.03
C LEU A 20 2.63 18.98 2.87
N PRO A 21 1.96 20.15 2.75
CA PRO A 21 2.33 21.34 3.53
C PRO A 21 2.33 21.10 5.05
N GLU A 22 1.48 20.19 5.51
CA GLU A 22 1.43 19.69 6.88
C GLU A 22 1.31 18.17 6.83
N HIS A 23 2.11 17.47 7.64
CA HIS A 23 2.04 16.02 7.71
C HIS A 23 0.72 15.56 8.36
N PRO A 24 0.08 14.52 7.81
CA PRO A 24 -1.10 13.93 8.43
C PRO A 24 -0.76 13.33 9.79
N GLN A 25 -1.65 13.51 10.77
CA GLN A 25 -1.50 12.95 12.11
C GLN A 25 -1.66 11.42 12.15
N SER A 26 -2.27 10.84 11.12
CA SER A 26 -2.44 9.40 10.96
C SER A 26 -2.40 9.03 9.48
N VAL A 27 -1.62 8.01 9.15
CA VAL A 27 -1.53 7.45 7.80
C VAL A 27 -1.91 5.97 7.86
N PRO A 28 -3.17 5.61 7.56
CA PRO A 28 -3.58 4.23 7.53
C PRO A 28 -3.01 3.52 6.30
N ILE A 29 -2.20 2.48 6.52
CA ILE A 29 -1.68 1.61 5.46
C ILE A 29 -2.42 0.28 5.51
N ASN A 30 -3.41 0.13 4.63
CA ASN A 30 -4.22 -1.08 4.58
C ASN A 30 -3.58 -2.16 3.71
N TYR A 31 -3.63 -3.40 4.19
CA TYR A 31 -3.31 -4.59 3.40
C TYR A 31 -4.53 -5.01 2.57
N LEU A 32 -4.34 -5.42 1.32
CA LEU A 32 -5.45 -5.89 0.49
C LEU A 32 -6.06 -7.17 1.09
N VAL A 33 -7.32 -7.07 1.51
CA VAL A 33 -8.15 -8.25 1.80
C VAL A 33 -8.86 -8.64 0.50
N GLN A 34 -8.53 -9.81 -0.02
CA GLN A 34 -9.18 -10.34 -1.22
C GLN A 34 -10.56 -10.89 -0.87
N VAL A 35 -11.59 -10.39 -1.55
CA VAL A 35 -12.98 -10.81 -1.33
C VAL A 35 -13.50 -11.44 -2.61
N ALA A 36 -14.08 -12.64 -2.52
CA ALA A 36 -14.64 -13.36 -3.66
C ALA A 36 -15.66 -12.49 -4.41
N GLY A 37 -15.57 -12.49 -5.75
CA GLY A 37 -16.41 -11.68 -6.63
C GLY A 37 -15.93 -10.24 -6.86
N THR A 38 -14.85 -9.80 -6.19
CA THR A 38 -14.21 -8.51 -6.51
C THR A 38 -13.19 -8.66 -7.65
N PRO A 39 -12.90 -7.60 -8.43
CA PRO A 39 -11.87 -7.65 -9.47
C PRO A 39 -10.47 -7.97 -8.96
N LEU A 40 -10.21 -7.75 -7.67
CA LEU A 40 -8.93 -8.01 -7.02
C LEU A 40 -8.86 -9.40 -6.35
N ALA A 41 -9.91 -10.21 -6.49
CA ALA A 41 -9.88 -11.61 -6.07
C ALA A 41 -8.94 -12.41 -6.98
N GLY A 42 -8.03 -13.18 -6.38
CA GLY A 42 -7.06 -14.01 -7.11
C GLY A 42 -5.79 -13.28 -7.53
N THR A 43 -5.64 -12.00 -7.19
CA THR A 43 -4.39 -11.26 -7.38
C THR A 43 -3.26 -11.88 -6.55
N ALA A 44 -2.03 -11.81 -7.03
CA ALA A 44 -0.86 -12.29 -6.28
C ALA A 44 -0.78 -11.60 -4.90
N ALA A 45 -0.56 -12.41 -3.85
CA ALA A 45 -0.36 -11.88 -2.52
C ALA A 45 0.97 -11.11 -2.46
N LEU A 46 0.97 -9.99 -1.76
CA LEU A 46 2.20 -9.25 -1.47
C LEU A 46 3.06 -10.05 -0.48
N ASP A 47 4.38 -9.99 -0.65
CA ASP A 47 5.31 -10.49 0.37
C ASP A 47 5.07 -9.73 1.70
N PRO A 48 4.82 -10.42 2.83
CA PRO A 48 4.68 -9.77 4.12
C PRO A 48 5.83 -8.84 4.50
N LEU A 49 7.06 -9.13 4.06
CA LEU A 49 8.22 -8.26 4.30
C LEU A 49 8.15 -6.97 3.48
N GLU A 50 7.56 -7.01 2.29
CA GLU A 50 7.30 -5.80 1.50
C GLU A 50 6.25 -4.90 2.17
N PHE A 51 5.27 -5.49 2.85
CA PHE A 51 4.31 -4.74 3.64
C PHE A 51 4.96 -4.07 4.85
N VAL A 52 5.75 -4.81 5.64
CA VAL A 52 6.48 -4.26 6.79
C VAL A 52 7.44 -3.14 6.34
N ARG A 53 8.17 -3.33 5.24
CA ARG A 53 9.04 -2.30 4.64
C ARG A 53 8.29 -1.03 4.25
N THR A 54 7.01 -1.13 3.88
CA THR A 54 6.21 0.04 3.53
C THR A 54 5.87 0.89 4.76
N ILE A 55 5.94 0.32 5.97
CA ILE A 55 5.63 1.00 7.24
C ILE A 55 6.91 1.44 7.98
N ALA A 56 7.98 0.65 7.89
CA ALA A 56 9.25 0.86 8.60
C ALA A 56 10.11 1.97 7.98
#